data_AF-A0A7I8DUQ5-F1
#
_entry.id   AF-A0A7I8DUQ5-F1
#
_cell.length_a   1.000
_cell.length_b   1.000
_cell.length_c   1.000
_cell.angle_alpha   90.00
_cell.angle_beta   90.00
_cell.angle_gamma   90.00
#
_symmetry.space_group_name_H-M   'P 1'
#
loop_
_entity.id
_entity.type
_entity.pdbx_description
1 polymer ?
#
loop_
_entity_poly.entity_id
_entity_poly.type
_entity_poly.pdbx_seq_one_letter_code
_entity_poly.pdbx_strand_id
1 'polypeptide(L)'
;MKMKKIVCSLMISVLCFMTAISGVSAASYDTSKINDVYSKVVEYYKNNNTLNNADKILAVESLGLEAESNQFDISSVDFSKTSLSKKIVTEVLLGIDPTKDKETLESQIDENGNVEGSWGASSDIWTLYALYATSSEKTKLLADKLNTDLASSSVCGYEWGGVYYADYDTTGWVIEGLAVVNKEKYATTINKAIDYIKSNTTVTTTGWITTDNVDTQSQVLEGMFAYDTNSLLNDSYTIHPIDCLLNTQLSDGSFPSGYNAEYTTAEVAKTLGTYKNGSVFEKAKKAYDKMMNPEQPDNTKPVQPTDTKKDSQSTNKVETTNQKTTSVKTGDETNVVIFVSLSMVSGGLFLVLRKEYERVH
;
A
#
# COMPACT_ATOMS: atom_id res chain seq x y z
N MET A 1 28.20 53.67 -1.40
CA MET A 1 28.73 52.37 -0.91
C MET A 1 27.68 51.47 -0.25
N LYS A 2 26.72 52.00 0.54
CA LYS A 2 25.64 51.20 1.18
C LYS A 2 24.69 50.50 0.19
N MET A 3 24.33 51.17 -0.91
CA MET A 3 23.39 50.65 -1.91
C MET A 3 23.92 49.41 -2.67
N LYS A 4 25.22 49.38 -3.01
CA LYS A 4 25.86 48.21 -3.66
C LYS A 4 25.87 46.95 -2.76
N LYS A 5 25.98 47.12 -1.44
CA LYS A 5 25.92 46.00 -0.48
C LYS A 5 24.51 45.43 -0.35
N ILE A 6 23.48 46.28 -0.38
CA ILE A 6 22.07 45.86 -0.30
C ILE A 6 21.66 45.10 -1.57
N VAL A 7 22.04 45.59 -2.75
CA VAL A 7 21.75 44.91 -4.03
C VAL A 7 22.48 43.56 -4.13
N CYS A 8 23.75 43.48 -3.71
CA CYS A 8 24.46 42.20 -3.66
C CYS A 8 23.83 41.21 -2.67
N SER A 9 23.43 41.66 -1.47
CA SER A 9 22.74 40.78 -0.51
C SER A 9 21.37 40.31 -1.01
N LEU A 10 20.63 41.16 -1.74
CA LEU A 10 19.36 40.77 -2.36
C LEU A 10 19.58 39.77 -3.49
N MET A 11 20.61 39.94 -4.32
CA MET A 11 20.93 38.99 -5.38
C MET A 11 21.40 37.65 -4.81
N ILE A 12 22.18 37.64 -3.73
CA ILE A 12 22.60 36.41 -3.05
C ILE A 12 21.39 35.72 -2.40
N SER A 13 20.48 36.47 -1.75
CA SER A 13 19.27 35.86 -1.20
C SER A 13 18.37 35.29 -2.30
N VAL A 14 18.16 36.02 -3.40
CA VAL A 14 17.38 35.55 -4.55
C VAL A 14 18.03 34.32 -5.19
N LEU A 15 19.36 34.25 -5.30
CA LEU A 15 20.06 33.08 -5.81
C LEU A 15 19.92 31.86 -4.86
N CYS A 16 20.05 32.08 -3.54
CA CYS A 16 19.82 31.04 -2.53
C CYS A 16 18.36 30.57 -2.49
N PHE A 17 17.39 31.48 -2.69
CA PHE A 17 15.97 31.14 -2.83
C PHE A 17 15.68 30.43 -4.14
N MET A 18 16.32 30.81 -5.25
CA MET A 18 16.19 30.09 -6.52
C MET A 18 16.79 28.69 -6.44
N THR A 19 17.87 28.47 -5.68
CA THR A 19 18.38 27.10 -5.41
C THR A 19 17.51 26.30 -4.45
N ALA A 20 16.76 26.97 -3.56
CA ALA A 20 15.82 26.32 -2.63
C ALA A 20 14.45 26.03 -3.28
N ILE A 21 14.06 26.82 -4.30
CA ILE A 21 12.82 26.66 -5.09
C ILE A 21 13.08 25.83 -6.35
N SER A 22 14.29 25.84 -6.89
CA SER A 22 14.79 24.75 -7.73
C SER A 22 15.12 23.56 -6.83
N GLY A 23 14.12 23.07 -6.09
CA GLY A 23 14.07 21.65 -5.89
C GLY A 23 14.33 21.05 -7.26
N VAL A 24 15.44 20.33 -7.40
CA VAL A 24 15.63 19.44 -8.53
C VAL A 24 14.31 18.70 -8.61
N SER A 25 13.46 19.03 -9.59
CA SER A 25 12.30 18.19 -9.85
C SER A 25 12.94 16.92 -10.37
N ALA A 26 13.30 16.02 -9.46
CA ALA A 26 13.47 14.63 -9.80
C ALA A 26 12.21 14.32 -10.60
N ALA A 27 12.39 13.95 -11.87
CA ALA A 27 11.25 13.59 -12.70
C ALA A 27 10.46 12.55 -11.90
N SER A 28 9.21 12.89 -11.56
CA SER A 28 8.34 11.98 -10.82
C SER A 28 8.30 10.65 -11.57
N TYR A 29 8.43 9.53 -10.86
CA TYR A 29 8.38 8.21 -11.48
C TYR A 29 7.15 8.05 -12.36
N ASP A 30 7.34 7.45 -13.54
CA ASP A 30 6.27 7.23 -14.51
C ASP A 30 5.34 6.10 -14.05
N THR A 31 4.29 6.50 -13.33
CA THR A 31 3.30 5.56 -12.77
C THR A 31 2.38 4.94 -13.83
N SER A 32 2.40 5.40 -15.09
CA SER A 32 1.59 4.75 -16.14
C SER A 32 2.03 3.31 -16.37
N LYS A 33 3.34 3.03 -16.26
CA LYS A 33 3.89 1.67 -16.37
C LYS A 33 3.30 0.70 -15.33
N ILE A 34 3.13 1.16 -14.09
CA ILE A 34 2.53 0.34 -13.03
C ILE A 34 1.07 0.05 -13.39
N ASN A 35 0.33 1.06 -13.85
CA ASN A 35 -1.07 0.89 -14.24
C ASN A 35 -1.22 -0.09 -15.42
N ASP A 36 -0.36 -0.01 -16.43
CA ASP A 36 -0.40 -0.91 -17.59
C ASP A 36 -0.16 -2.37 -17.19
N VAL A 37 0.83 -2.62 -16.33
CA VAL A 37 1.12 -3.96 -15.80
C VAL A 37 -0.04 -4.46 -14.92
N TYR A 38 -0.52 -3.62 -13.99
CA TYR A 38 -1.64 -3.95 -13.10
C TYR A 38 -2.90 -4.34 -13.90
N SER A 39 -3.25 -3.58 -14.95
CA SER A 39 -4.40 -3.89 -15.81
C SER A 39 -4.28 -5.27 -16.46
N LYS A 40 -3.09 -5.68 -16.91
CA LYS A 40 -2.86 -7.01 -17.47
C LYS A 40 -2.97 -8.11 -16.42
N VAL A 41 -2.55 -7.88 -15.18
CA VAL A 41 -2.74 -8.85 -14.09
C VAL A 41 -4.23 -9.02 -13.77
N VAL A 42 -4.99 -7.92 -13.76
CA VAL A 42 -6.46 -7.97 -13.62
C VAL A 42 -7.09 -8.81 -14.74
N GLU A 43 -6.67 -8.61 -15.99
CA GLU A 43 -7.15 -9.39 -17.14
C GLU A 43 -6.75 -10.88 -17.02
N TYR A 44 -5.52 -11.17 -16.57
CA TYR A 44 -5.06 -12.53 -16.33
C TYR A 44 -6.00 -13.28 -15.37
N TYR A 45 -6.35 -12.70 -14.22
CA TYR A 45 -7.26 -13.35 -13.26
C TYR A 45 -8.69 -13.44 -13.77
N LYS A 46 -9.20 -12.46 -14.53
CA LYS A 46 -10.52 -12.57 -15.17
C LYS A 46 -10.60 -13.71 -16.18
N ASN A 47 -9.51 -13.97 -16.90
CA ASN A 47 -9.40 -15.06 -17.87
C ASN A 47 -9.10 -16.42 -17.22
N ASN A 48 -8.51 -16.44 -16.02
CA ASN A 48 -8.19 -17.62 -15.23
C ASN A 48 -9.01 -17.64 -13.93
N ASN A 49 -10.32 -17.73 -14.07
CA ASN A 49 -11.26 -17.40 -13.01
C ASN A 49 -11.52 -18.51 -11.98
N THR A 50 -10.85 -19.66 -12.07
CA THR A 50 -10.90 -20.70 -11.03
C THR A 50 -9.92 -20.36 -9.91
N LEU A 51 -10.47 -20.03 -8.74
CA LEU A 51 -9.71 -19.77 -7.52
C LEU A 51 -9.76 -21.02 -6.66
N ASN A 52 -8.69 -21.82 -6.67
CA ASN A 52 -8.63 -23.12 -6.00
C ASN A 52 -7.75 -23.13 -4.72
N ASN A 53 -7.19 -21.98 -4.36
CA ASN A 53 -6.38 -21.82 -3.14
C ASN A 53 -6.48 -20.39 -2.60
N ALA A 54 -6.01 -20.21 -1.36
CA ALA A 54 -6.02 -18.93 -0.67
C ALA A 54 -5.18 -17.85 -1.37
N ASP A 55 -4.05 -18.19 -2.00
CA ASP A 55 -3.17 -17.22 -2.64
C ASP A 55 -3.84 -16.55 -3.85
N LYS A 56 -4.61 -17.31 -4.64
CA LYS A 56 -5.44 -16.76 -5.72
C LYS A 56 -6.56 -15.86 -5.22
N ILE A 57 -7.19 -16.22 -4.11
CA ILE A 57 -8.23 -15.38 -3.51
C ILE A 57 -7.60 -14.07 -3.05
N LEU A 58 -6.51 -14.12 -2.29
CA LEU A 58 -5.78 -12.94 -1.85
C LEU A 58 -5.36 -12.06 -3.03
N ALA A 59 -4.84 -12.65 -4.12
CA ALA A 59 -4.49 -11.92 -5.32
C ALA A 59 -5.68 -11.17 -5.94
N VAL A 60 -6.80 -11.86 -6.15
CA VAL A 60 -8.04 -11.26 -6.71
C VAL A 60 -8.55 -10.12 -5.82
N GLU A 61 -8.56 -10.35 -4.51
CA GLU A 61 -8.98 -9.38 -3.50
C GLU A 61 -8.07 -8.13 -3.47
N SER A 62 -6.75 -8.32 -3.52
CA SER A 62 -5.75 -7.24 -3.61
C SER A 62 -5.90 -6.42 -4.88
N LEU A 63 -6.28 -7.06 -6.00
CA LEU A 63 -6.54 -6.39 -7.27
C LEU A 63 -7.84 -5.58 -7.25
N GLY A 64 -8.54 -5.46 -6.12
CA GLY A 64 -9.79 -4.69 -6.02
C GLY A 64 -10.96 -5.37 -6.74
N LEU A 65 -10.85 -6.67 -6.98
CA LEU A 65 -11.93 -7.53 -7.42
C LEU A 65 -12.57 -8.18 -6.19
N GLU A 66 -13.76 -8.77 -6.35
CA GLU A 66 -14.46 -9.49 -5.29
C GLU A 66 -14.48 -10.98 -5.64
N ALA A 67 -13.80 -11.80 -4.85
CA ALA A 67 -13.64 -13.23 -5.09
C ALA A 67 -14.97 -13.99 -4.96
N GLU A 68 -15.92 -13.53 -4.14
CA GLU A 68 -17.28 -14.11 -4.08
C GLU A 68 -18.20 -13.67 -5.22
N SER A 69 -17.74 -12.80 -6.14
CA SER A 69 -18.55 -12.40 -7.28
C SER A 69 -18.78 -13.56 -8.25
N ASN A 70 -19.81 -13.44 -9.09
CA ASN A 70 -20.12 -14.43 -10.13
C ASN A 70 -19.05 -14.53 -11.25
N GLN A 71 -18.01 -13.70 -11.21
CA GLN A 71 -16.89 -13.76 -12.14
C GLN A 71 -15.96 -14.96 -11.85
N PHE A 72 -15.89 -15.39 -10.59
CA PHE A 72 -14.91 -16.37 -10.11
C PHE A 72 -15.58 -17.66 -9.63
N ASP A 73 -14.90 -18.78 -9.87
CA ASP A 73 -15.27 -20.07 -9.34
C ASP A 73 -14.39 -20.40 -8.12
N ILE A 74 -15.00 -20.34 -6.94
CA ILE A 74 -14.40 -20.69 -5.65
C ILE A 74 -14.83 -22.09 -5.15
N SER A 75 -15.57 -22.88 -5.94
CA SER A 75 -16.13 -24.15 -5.45
C SER A 75 -15.07 -25.22 -5.18
N SER A 76 -13.86 -25.04 -5.71
CA SER A 76 -12.74 -25.96 -5.61
C SER A 76 -11.68 -25.55 -4.57
N VAL A 77 -11.94 -24.50 -3.78
CA VAL A 77 -11.01 -24.03 -2.75
C VAL A 77 -10.80 -25.11 -1.68
N ASP A 78 -9.56 -25.54 -1.50
CA ASP A 78 -9.16 -26.49 -0.47
C ASP A 78 -8.38 -25.80 0.65
N PHE A 79 -9.05 -25.53 1.78
CA PHE A 79 -8.41 -24.96 2.96
C PHE A 79 -7.62 -25.98 3.80
N SER A 80 -7.67 -27.29 3.49
CA SER A 80 -7.01 -28.31 4.33
C SER A 80 -5.49 -28.17 4.40
N LYS A 81 -4.89 -27.54 3.40
CA LYS A 81 -3.44 -27.26 3.32
C LYS A 81 -3.09 -25.81 3.63
N THR A 82 -4.08 -24.98 3.94
CA THR A 82 -3.89 -23.57 4.26
C THR A 82 -3.61 -23.44 5.75
N SER A 83 -2.60 -22.66 6.13
CA SER A 83 -2.33 -22.37 7.55
C SER A 83 -3.53 -21.67 8.17
N LEU A 84 -3.77 -21.88 9.48
CA LEU A 84 -4.89 -21.28 10.20
C LEU A 84 -4.97 -19.76 10.00
N SER A 85 -3.83 -19.06 10.11
CA SER A 85 -3.79 -17.60 9.95
C SER A 85 -4.18 -17.15 8.54
N LYS A 86 -3.66 -17.80 7.48
CA LYS A 86 -4.03 -17.48 6.09
C LYS A 86 -5.49 -17.85 5.81
N LYS A 87 -5.98 -18.94 6.39
CA LYS A 87 -7.37 -19.39 6.30
C LYS A 87 -8.30 -18.31 6.86
N ILE A 88 -8.04 -17.79 8.06
CA ILE A 88 -8.84 -16.73 8.71
C ILE A 88 -8.95 -15.49 7.82
N VAL A 89 -7.84 -14.99 7.27
CA VAL A 89 -7.87 -13.82 6.37
C VAL A 89 -8.73 -14.12 5.14
N THR A 90 -8.61 -15.32 4.59
CA THR A 90 -9.37 -15.73 3.39
C THR A 90 -10.86 -15.90 3.69
N GLU A 91 -11.22 -16.49 4.84
CA GLU A 91 -12.61 -16.61 5.30
C GLU A 91 -13.26 -15.22 5.40
N VAL A 92 -12.58 -14.27 6.04
CA VAL A 92 -13.06 -12.89 6.15
C VAL A 92 -13.33 -12.26 4.79
N LEU A 93 -12.40 -12.40 3.85
CA LEU A 93 -12.53 -11.83 2.50
C LEU A 93 -13.71 -12.46 1.75
N LEU A 94 -13.96 -13.76 1.94
CA LEU A 94 -15.10 -14.47 1.34
C LEU A 94 -16.43 -14.27 2.09
N GLY A 95 -16.48 -13.42 3.12
CA GLY A 95 -17.68 -13.20 3.93
C GLY A 95 -18.04 -14.38 4.84
N ILE A 96 -17.09 -15.27 5.13
CA ILE A 96 -17.25 -16.41 6.04
C ILE A 96 -16.84 -15.96 7.46
N ASP A 97 -17.68 -16.24 8.45
CA ASP A 97 -17.42 -15.90 9.86
C ASP A 97 -16.21 -16.68 10.41
N PRO A 98 -15.09 -16.00 10.75
CA PRO A 98 -13.87 -16.65 11.22
C PRO A 98 -13.85 -16.86 12.74
N THR A 99 -14.91 -16.57 13.48
CA THR A 99 -14.88 -16.44 14.96
C THR A 99 -14.24 -17.65 15.66
N LYS A 100 -14.61 -18.86 15.26
CA LYS A 100 -14.06 -20.10 15.86
C LYS A 100 -12.57 -20.27 15.58
N ASP A 101 -12.15 -19.95 14.36
CA ASP A 101 -10.75 -20.07 13.94
C ASP A 101 -9.91 -18.96 14.59
N LYS A 102 -10.47 -17.75 14.71
CA LYS A 102 -9.89 -16.62 15.46
C LYS A 102 -9.66 -17.01 16.91
N GLU A 103 -10.66 -17.54 17.62
CA GLU A 103 -10.51 -17.99 19.01
C GLU A 103 -9.40 -19.03 19.16
N THR A 104 -9.30 -19.96 18.20
CA THR A 104 -8.23 -20.95 18.15
C THR A 104 -6.87 -20.29 17.98
N LEU A 105 -6.72 -19.38 17.01
CA LEU A 105 -5.49 -18.65 16.77
C LEU A 105 -5.08 -17.80 17.97
N GLU A 106 -6.03 -17.10 18.59
CA GLU A 106 -5.77 -16.30 19.79
C GLU A 106 -5.29 -17.17 20.95
N SER A 107 -5.81 -18.38 21.11
CA SER A 107 -5.38 -19.30 22.18
C SER A 107 -3.92 -19.75 22.05
N GLN A 108 -3.35 -19.69 20.84
CA GLN A 108 -1.95 -20.06 20.55
C GLN A 108 -0.96 -18.94 20.90
N ILE A 109 -1.43 -17.77 21.32
CA ILE A 109 -0.59 -16.61 21.59
C ILE A 109 -0.50 -16.39 23.09
N ASP A 110 0.72 -16.50 23.63
CA ASP A 110 0.98 -16.25 25.05
C ASP A 110 0.97 -14.76 25.39
N GLU A 111 1.13 -14.44 26.68
CA GLU A 111 1.13 -13.06 27.20
C GLU A 111 2.32 -12.22 26.71
N ASN A 112 3.37 -12.84 26.18
CA ASN A 112 4.55 -12.18 25.62
C ASN A 112 4.46 -12.02 24.09
N GLY A 113 3.37 -12.49 23.47
CA GLY A 113 3.19 -12.48 22.02
C GLY A 113 3.91 -13.60 21.29
N ASN A 114 4.39 -14.65 21.99
CA ASN A 114 4.93 -15.82 21.32
C ASN A 114 3.78 -16.66 20.78
N VAL A 115 3.93 -17.12 19.54
CA VAL A 115 2.96 -17.98 18.86
C VAL A 115 3.39 -19.44 19.02
N GLU A 116 2.50 -20.28 19.54
CA GLU A 116 2.71 -21.73 19.63
C GLU A 116 2.99 -22.31 18.23
N GLY A 117 4.06 -23.10 18.11
CA GLY A 117 4.47 -23.68 16.83
C GLY A 117 5.14 -22.71 15.86
N SER A 118 5.50 -21.50 16.29
CA SER A 118 6.23 -20.52 15.47
C SER A 118 7.55 -21.05 14.93
N TRP A 119 7.83 -20.73 13.67
CA TRP A 119 9.11 -20.90 12.98
C TRP A 119 9.87 -19.58 12.82
N GLY A 120 9.49 -18.57 13.61
CA GLY A 120 10.04 -17.22 13.57
C GLY A 120 9.15 -16.24 12.79
N ALA A 121 9.76 -15.15 12.32
CA ALA A 121 9.05 -14.03 11.71
C ALA A 121 8.18 -14.44 10.50
N SER A 122 8.58 -15.46 9.74
CA SER A 122 7.86 -15.94 8.55
C SER A 122 6.50 -16.56 8.87
N SER A 123 6.35 -17.23 10.02
CA SER A 123 5.05 -17.70 10.51
C SER A 123 4.32 -16.64 11.31
N ASP A 124 5.04 -15.88 12.14
CA ASP A 124 4.47 -14.88 13.03
C ASP A 124 3.77 -13.75 12.25
N ILE A 125 4.29 -13.36 11.09
CA ILE A 125 3.69 -12.29 10.28
C ILE A 125 2.31 -12.65 9.73
N TRP A 126 2.09 -13.90 9.31
CA TRP A 126 0.77 -14.37 8.89
C TRP A 126 -0.22 -14.41 10.06
N THR A 127 0.24 -14.76 11.25
CA THR A 127 -0.55 -14.64 12.48
C THR A 127 -0.90 -13.18 12.76
N LEU A 128 0.04 -12.25 12.61
CA LEU A 128 -0.24 -10.82 12.76
C LEU A 128 -1.31 -10.33 11.77
N TYR A 129 -1.23 -10.73 10.50
CA TYR A 129 -2.23 -10.38 9.49
C TYR A 129 -3.63 -10.89 9.86
N ALA A 130 -3.75 -12.11 10.35
CA ALA A 130 -5.04 -12.68 10.77
C ALA A 130 -5.61 -11.96 12.01
N LEU A 131 -4.78 -11.65 13.00
CA LEU A 131 -5.20 -10.87 14.18
C LEU A 131 -5.66 -9.47 13.77
N TYR A 132 -4.89 -8.81 12.90
CA TYR A 132 -5.21 -7.49 12.38
C TYR A 132 -6.53 -7.50 11.60
N ALA A 133 -6.68 -8.43 10.66
CA ALA A 133 -7.89 -8.60 9.86
C ALA A 133 -9.13 -8.89 10.71
N THR A 134 -8.97 -9.49 11.89
CA THR A 134 -10.09 -9.83 12.79
C THR A 134 -10.20 -8.91 13.99
N SER A 135 -9.58 -7.72 13.95
CA SER A 135 -9.64 -6.71 15.01
C SER A 135 -9.31 -7.28 16.40
N SER A 136 -8.39 -8.25 16.47
CA SER A 136 -7.99 -8.88 17.73
C SER A 136 -7.23 -7.90 18.63
N GLU A 137 -7.50 -7.95 19.94
CA GLU A 137 -6.74 -7.20 20.94
C GLU A 137 -5.26 -7.64 21.01
N LYS A 138 -4.95 -8.86 20.56
CA LYS A 138 -3.57 -9.39 20.51
C LYS A 138 -2.72 -8.85 19.36
N THR A 139 -3.33 -8.12 18.41
CA THR A 139 -2.63 -7.52 17.26
C THR A 139 -1.43 -6.68 17.68
N LYS A 140 -1.62 -5.78 18.66
CA LYS A 140 -0.56 -4.88 19.14
C LYS A 140 0.57 -5.65 19.82
N LEU A 141 0.24 -6.72 20.56
CA LEU A 141 1.21 -7.53 21.28
C LEU A 141 2.18 -8.20 20.31
N LEU A 142 1.66 -8.88 19.29
CA LEU A 142 2.50 -9.56 18.29
C LEU A 142 3.27 -8.56 17.41
N ALA A 143 2.66 -7.42 17.04
CA ALA A 143 3.36 -6.36 16.33
C ALA A 143 4.54 -5.78 17.14
N ASP A 144 4.38 -5.60 18.45
CA ASP A 144 5.45 -5.11 19.33
C ASP A 144 6.61 -6.12 19.43
N LYS A 145 6.30 -7.42 19.46
CA LYS A 145 7.31 -8.49 19.39
C LYS A 145 8.06 -8.44 18.05
N LEU A 146 7.35 -8.48 16.92
CA LEU A 146 7.97 -8.45 15.59
C LEU A 146 8.81 -7.18 15.37
N ASN A 147 8.36 -6.03 15.87
CA ASN A 147 9.15 -4.80 15.86
C ASN A 147 10.43 -4.93 16.68
N THR A 148 10.38 -5.57 17.85
CA THR A 148 11.57 -5.79 18.70
C THR A 148 12.57 -6.72 18.01
N ASP A 149 12.07 -7.82 17.44
CA ASP A 149 12.87 -8.79 16.69
C ASP A 149 13.55 -8.09 15.49
N LEU A 150 12.79 -7.36 14.67
CA LEU A 150 13.32 -6.64 13.52
C LEU A 150 14.27 -5.50 13.92
N ALA A 151 14.03 -4.80 15.04
CA ALA A 151 14.93 -3.74 15.50
C ALA A 151 16.32 -4.29 15.89
N SER A 152 16.37 -5.54 16.38
CA SER A 152 17.60 -6.19 16.82
C SER A 152 18.53 -6.57 15.66
N SER A 153 17.98 -7.06 14.54
CA SER A 153 18.73 -7.56 13.38
C SER A 153 18.71 -6.62 12.18
N SER A 154 17.76 -5.68 12.11
CA SER A 154 17.46 -4.80 10.97
C SER A 154 16.90 -5.51 9.73
N VAL A 155 16.90 -6.83 9.70
CA VAL A 155 16.34 -7.67 8.64
C VAL A 155 15.80 -8.94 9.27
N CYS A 156 14.73 -9.52 8.74
CA CYS A 156 14.31 -10.86 9.12
C CYS A 156 15.31 -11.89 8.57
N GLY A 157 15.35 -13.08 9.16
CA GLY A 157 16.30 -14.10 8.75
C GLY A 157 16.43 -15.23 9.75
N TYR A 158 17.37 -16.13 9.47
CA TYR A 158 17.64 -17.30 10.29
C TYR A 158 19.13 -17.63 10.33
N GLU A 159 19.57 -18.30 11.39
CA GLU A 159 20.92 -18.82 11.49
C GLU A 159 20.97 -20.27 11.00
N TRP A 160 21.90 -20.57 10.10
CA TRP A 160 22.19 -21.93 9.67
C TRP A 160 23.71 -22.15 9.58
N GLY A 161 24.22 -23.16 10.29
CA GLY A 161 25.66 -23.44 10.33
C GLY A 161 26.51 -22.32 10.95
N GLY A 162 25.94 -21.49 11.83
CA GLY A 162 26.64 -20.33 12.43
C GLY A 162 26.72 -19.10 11.52
N VAL A 163 26.04 -19.12 10.38
CA VAL A 163 25.92 -17.99 9.46
C VAL A 163 24.48 -17.49 9.49
N TYR A 164 24.31 -16.17 9.57
CA TYR A 164 23.02 -15.54 9.47
C TYR A 164 22.64 -15.30 8.01
N TYR A 165 21.45 -15.75 7.62
CA TYR A 165 20.88 -15.57 6.29
C TYR A 165 19.72 -14.59 6.39
N ALA A 166 19.85 -13.46 5.68
CA ALA A 166 18.78 -12.49 5.54
C ALA A 166 17.64 -13.06 4.69
N ASP A 167 16.41 -12.87 5.15
CA ASP A 167 15.16 -13.26 4.51
C ASP A 167 14.40 -11.98 4.15
N TYR A 168 14.52 -11.58 2.88
CA TYR A 168 13.97 -10.32 2.38
C TYR A 168 12.45 -10.42 2.13
N ASP A 169 11.97 -11.61 1.78
CA ASP A 169 10.56 -11.99 1.63
C ASP A 169 9.81 -11.65 2.92
N THR A 170 10.27 -12.26 4.02
CA THR A 170 9.70 -12.06 5.35
C THR A 170 9.90 -10.62 5.82
N THR A 171 11.04 -9.99 5.50
CA THR A 171 11.26 -8.59 5.87
C THR A 171 10.23 -7.66 5.22
N GLY A 172 9.92 -7.87 3.94
CA GLY A 172 8.89 -7.13 3.22
C GLY A 172 7.51 -7.26 3.87
N TRP A 173 7.10 -8.49 4.20
CA TRP A 173 5.85 -8.73 4.92
C TRP A 173 5.83 -8.09 6.31
N VAL A 174 6.92 -8.18 7.09
CA VAL A 174 6.97 -7.54 8.42
C VAL A 174 6.89 -6.02 8.31
N ILE A 175 7.49 -5.40 7.29
CA ILE A 175 7.33 -3.97 7.02
C ILE A 175 5.86 -3.62 6.77
N GLU A 176 5.16 -4.37 5.91
CA GLU A 176 3.72 -4.16 5.66
C GLU A 176 2.92 -4.33 6.96
N GLY A 177 3.10 -5.45 7.67
CA GLY A 177 2.37 -5.76 8.90
C GLY A 177 2.52 -4.68 9.96
N LEU A 178 3.73 -4.17 10.19
CA LEU A 178 3.97 -3.06 11.10
C LEU A 178 3.33 -1.76 10.59
N ALA A 179 3.42 -1.48 9.28
CA ALA A 179 2.82 -0.29 8.68
C ALA A 179 1.29 -0.26 8.85
N VAL A 180 0.59 -1.37 8.55
CA VAL A 180 -0.88 -1.44 8.65
C VAL A 180 -1.36 -1.41 10.11
N VAL A 181 -0.59 -1.96 11.05
CA VAL A 181 -0.92 -1.92 12.49
C VAL A 181 -0.73 -0.51 13.04
N ASN A 182 0.46 0.08 12.87
CA ASN A 182 0.75 1.43 13.32
C ASN A 182 2.05 1.98 12.69
N LYS A 183 1.96 2.52 11.48
CA LYS A 183 3.10 3.10 10.76
C LYS A 183 3.92 4.11 11.57
N GLU A 184 3.28 4.96 12.38
CA GLU A 184 3.98 6.03 13.11
C GLU A 184 4.79 5.47 14.27
N LYS A 185 4.22 4.52 15.02
CA LYS A 185 4.90 3.87 16.14
C LYS A 185 6.14 3.10 15.69
N TYR A 186 6.05 2.41 14.56
CA TYR A 186 7.10 1.50 14.09
C TYR A 186 8.04 2.11 13.03
N ALA A 187 7.85 3.39 12.67
CA ALA A 187 8.59 4.08 11.62
C ALA A 187 10.12 3.94 11.75
N THR A 188 10.67 4.06 12.96
CA THR A 188 12.13 3.95 13.18
C THR A 188 12.66 2.59 12.76
N THR A 189 12.00 1.50 13.15
CA THR A 189 12.41 0.13 12.83
C THR A 189 12.19 -0.17 11.35
N ILE A 190 11.05 0.26 10.79
CA ILE A 190 10.74 0.09 9.37
C ILE A 190 11.77 0.80 8.49
N ASN A 191 12.08 2.07 8.77
CA ASN A 191 13.09 2.83 8.04
C ASN A 191 14.46 2.15 8.12
N LYS A 192 14.85 1.67 9.31
CA LYS A 192 16.11 0.94 9.49
C LYS A 192 16.18 -0.33 8.62
N ALA A 193 15.07 -1.06 8.48
CA ALA A 193 15.01 -2.24 7.62
C ALA A 193 15.08 -1.88 6.13
N ILE A 194 14.38 -0.83 5.71
CA ILE A 194 14.46 -0.31 4.34
C ILE A 194 15.89 0.14 4.01
N ASP A 195 16.55 0.86 4.92
CA ASP A 195 17.95 1.30 4.76
C ASP A 195 18.89 0.10 4.70
N TYR A 196 18.64 -0.94 5.50
CA TYR A 196 19.41 -2.18 5.45
C TYR A 196 19.30 -2.84 4.07
N ILE A 197 18.08 -2.98 3.52
CA ILE A 197 17.85 -3.53 2.18
C ILE A 197 18.63 -2.70 1.16
N LYS A 198 18.44 -1.38 1.13
CA LYS A 198 19.12 -0.48 0.17
C LYS A 198 20.65 -0.56 0.26
N SER A 199 21.22 -0.76 1.45
CA SER A 199 22.67 -0.74 1.68
C SER A 199 23.35 -2.09 1.48
N ASN A 200 22.64 -3.21 1.71
CA ASN A 200 23.19 -4.56 1.64
C ASN A 200 22.81 -5.30 0.36
N THR A 201 22.06 -4.64 -0.52
CA THR A 201 21.70 -5.14 -1.83
C THR A 201 22.11 -4.16 -2.91
N THR A 202 22.28 -4.64 -4.13
CA THR A 202 22.54 -3.78 -5.30
C THR A 202 21.35 -3.87 -6.21
N VAL A 203 20.78 -2.71 -6.59
CA VAL A 203 19.74 -2.71 -7.62
C VAL A 203 20.39 -3.06 -8.96
N THR A 204 20.11 -4.27 -9.45
CA THR A 204 20.46 -4.73 -10.79
C THR A 204 19.26 -4.57 -11.72
N THR A 205 19.36 -5.07 -12.94
CA THR A 205 18.20 -5.17 -13.84
C THR A 205 17.10 -6.10 -13.32
N THR A 206 17.39 -6.96 -12.34
CA THR A 206 16.46 -7.93 -11.75
C THR A 206 15.86 -7.46 -10.42
N GLY A 207 16.34 -6.33 -9.88
CA GLY A 207 15.82 -5.72 -8.65
C GLY A 207 16.91 -5.57 -7.59
N TRP A 208 16.51 -5.38 -6.32
CA TRP A 208 17.45 -5.43 -5.20
C TRP A 208 18.04 -6.84 -5.03
N ILE A 209 17.32 -7.87 -5.48
CA ILE A 209 17.78 -9.25 -5.37
C ILE A 209 18.36 -9.70 -6.73
N THR A 210 19.59 -10.25 -6.67
CA THR A 210 20.41 -10.57 -7.86
C THR A 210 20.06 -11.89 -8.52
N THR A 211 19.25 -12.72 -7.86
CA THR A 211 18.64 -13.92 -8.44
C THR A 211 17.31 -13.54 -9.08
N ASP A 212 16.94 -14.13 -10.22
CA ASP A 212 15.64 -13.94 -10.91
C ASP A 212 14.47 -14.44 -10.05
N ASN A 213 14.22 -13.77 -8.93
CA ASN A 213 13.41 -14.17 -7.80
C ASN A 213 12.39 -13.06 -7.60
N VAL A 214 11.48 -13.04 -8.57
CA VAL A 214 10.42 -12.05 -8.77
C VAL A 214 9.54 -11.95 -7.52
N ASP A 215 9.30 -13.07 -6.85
CA ASP A 215 8.58 -13.21 -5.59
C ASP A 215 9.19 -12.34 -4.48
N THR A 216 10.48 -12.49 -4.20
CA THR A 216 11.16 -11.70 -3.15
C THR A 216 11.19 -10.21 -3.50
N GLN A 217 11.48 -9.86 -4.75
CA GLN A 217 11.43 -8.46 -5.21
C GLN A 217 10.01 -7.88 -5.03
N SER A 218 8.98 -8.68 -5.30
CA SER A 218 7.59 -8.30 -5.13
C SER A 218 7.25 -8.01 -3.67
N GLN A 219 7.65 -8.87 -2.74
CA GLN A 219 7.30 -8.76 -1.32
C GLN A 219 8.04 -7.61 -0.63
N VAL A 220 9.29 -7.35 -1.00
CA VAL A 220 9.99 -6.13 -0.57
C VAL A 220 9.24 -4.88 -1.04
N LEU A 221 8.83 -4.86 -2.32
CA LEU A 221 8.05 -3.73 -2.85
C LEU A 221 6.67 -3.61 -2.19
N GLU A 222 6.01 -4.71 -1.84
CA GLU A 222 4.71 -4.72 -1.13
C GLU A 222 4.82 -3.96 0.20
N GLY A 223 5.81 -4.32 1.02
CA GLY A 223 6.09 -3.63 2.29
C GLY A 223 6.38 -2.15 2.10
N MET A 224 7.19 -1.81 1.11
CA MET A 224 7.53 -0.41 0.84
C MET A 224 6.34 0.42 0.32
N PHE A 225 5.47 -0.17 -0.51
CA PHE A 225 4.23 0.48 -0.94
C PHE A 225 3.29 0.72 0.23
N ALA A 226 3.10 -0.28 1.10
CA ALA A 226 2.26 -0.18 2.28
C ALA A 226 2.76 0.87 3.29
N TYR A 227 4.07 1.03 3.43
CA TYR A 227 4.67 1.98 4.36
C TYR A 227 4.69 3.42 3.83
N ASP A 228 5.34 3.66 2.69
CA ASP A 228 5.47 4.98 2.09
C ASP A 228 5.72 4.90 0.57
N THR A 229 4.61 4.78 -0.17
CA THR A 229 4.61 4.79 -1.64
C THR A 229 5.27 6.05 -2.21
N ASN A 230 5.07 7.23 -1.60
CA ASN A 230 5.63 8.47 -2.14
C ASN A 230 7.15 8.49 -2.01
N SER A 231 7.68 8.01 -0.90
CA SER A 231 9.13 7.85 -0.71
C SER A 231 9.70 6.89 -1.76
N LEU A 232 9.10 5.70 -1.94
CA LEU A 232 9.56 4.71 -2.93
C LEU A 232 9.53 5.25 -4.37
N LEU A 233 8.51 6.02 -4.77
CA LEU A 233 8.39 6.54 -6.13
C LEU A 233 9.32 7.72 -6.43
N ASN A 234 9.72 8.49 -5.42
CA ASN A 234 10.46 9.74 -5.62
C ASN A 234 11.92 9.67 -5.14
N ASP A 235 12.36 8.52 -4.62
CA ASP A 235 13.74 8.29 -4.24
C ASP A 235 14.63 8.13 -5.50
N SER A 236 15.94 8.36 -5.32
CA SER A 236 16.91 8.36 -6.41
C SER A 236 17.52 6.97 -6.59
N TYR A 237 17.20 6.33 -7.72
CA TYR A 237 17.78 5.06 -8.11
C TYR A 237 18.48 5.12 -9.46
N THR A 238 19.62 4.42 -9.60
CA THR A 238 20.28 4.23 -10.91
C THR A 238 19.41 3.40 -11.85
N ILE A 239 18.75 2.38 -11.30
CA ILE A 239 17.72 1.56 -11.95
C ILE A 239 16.55 1.53 -10.98
N HIS A 240 15.34 1.85 -11.42
CA HIS A 240 14.21 1.89 -10.50
C HIS A 240 13.78 0.47 -10.10
N PRO A 241 13.70 0.12 -8.81
CA PRO A 241 13.39 -1.23 -8.35
C PRO A 241 11.99 -1.70 -8.80
N ILE A 242 11.04 -0.77 -8.94
CA ILE A 242 9.73 -1.07 -9.55
C ILE A 242 9.89 -1.51 -11.01
N ASP A 243 10.69 -0.80 -11.82
CA ASP A 243 10.90 -1.15 -13.22
C ASP A 243 11.49 -2.56 -13.36
N CYS A 244 12.36 -2.99 -12.44
CA CYS A 244 12.89 -4.35 -12.41
C CYS A 244 11.79 -5.40 -12.29
N LEU A 245 10.77 -5.17 -11.46
CA LEU A 245 9.61 -6.05 -11.36
C LEU A 245 8.76 -5.99 -12.63
N LEU A 246 8.35 -4.78 -13.04
CA LEU A 246 7.43 -4.57 -14.17
C LEU A 246 7.96 -5.18 -15.48
N ASN A 247 9.27 -5.10 -15.71
CA ASN A 247 9.91 -5.62 -16.93
C ASN A 247 9.93 -7.15 -17.02
N THR A 248 9.57 -7.87 -15.96
CA THR A 248 9.48 -9.35 -15.97
C THR A 248 8.11 -9.88 -16.39
N GLN A 249 7.10 -9.01 -16.53
CA GLN A 249 5.73 -9.44 -16.86
C GLN A 249 5.68 -10.17 -18.21
N LEU A 250 5.04 -11.34 -18.22
CA LEU A 250 4.80 -12.14 -19.41
C LEU A 250 3.65 -11.56 -20.25
N SER A 251 3.55 -11.98 -21.51
CA SER A 251 2.55 -11.43 -22.43
C SER A 251 1.09 -11.72 -22.06
N ASP A 252 0.85 -12.76 -21.26
CA ASP A 252 -0.48 -13.12 -20.74
C ASP A 252 -0.85 -12.39 -19.44
N GLY A 253 0.05 -11.53 -18.94
CA GLY A 253 -0.12 -10.77 -17.70
C GLY A 253 0.45 -11.45 -16.45
N SER A 254 0.87 -12.72 -16.54
CA SER A 254 1.49 -13.46 -15.44
C SER A 254 2.98 -13.12 -15.25
N PHE A 255 3.61 -13.75 -14.25
CA PHE A 255 5.02 -13.54 -13.92
C PHE A 255 5.80 -14.87 -13.88
N PRO A 256 7.07 -14.87 -14.35
CA PRO A 256 7.89 -16.07 -14.35
C PRO A 256 8.32 -16.44 -12.92
N SER A 257 8.58 -17.73 -12.70
CA SER A 257 9.13 -18.23 -11.44
C SER A 257 10.03 -19.43 -11.69
N GLY A 258 11.11 -19.53 -10.92
CA GLY A 258 11.96 -20.72 -10.89
C GLY A 258 11.35 -21.88 -10.07
N TYR A 259 10.26 -21.64 -9.33
CA TYR A 259 9.67 -22.60 -8.41
C TYR A 259 8.17 -22.82 -8.67
N ASN A 260 7.36 -21.76 -8.51
CA ASN A 260 5.91 -21.83 -8.65
C ASN A 260 5.38 -20.52 -9.26
N ALA A 261 5.09 -20.56 -10.57
CA ALA A 261 4.63 -19.39 -11.31
C ALA A 261 3.26 -18.87 -10.84
N GLU A 262 2.38 -19.77 -10.38
CA GLU A 262 1.06 -19.37 -9.86
C GLU A 262 1.20 -18.58 -8.56
N TYR A 263 2.04 -19.06 -7.64
CA TYR A 263 2.35 -18.37 -6.39
C TYR A 263 3.03 -17.02 -6.66
N THR A 264 4.08 -16.99 -7.49
CA THR A 264 4.78 -15.74 -7.84
C THR A 264 3.83 -14.72 -8.46
N THR A 265 2.95 -15.13 -9.37
CA THR A 265 1.94 -14.23 -9.96
C THR A 265 0.96 -13.70 -8.91
N ALA A 266 0.57 -14.53 -7.94
CA ALA A 266 -0.28 -14.10 -6.84
C ALA A 266 0.39 -13.07 -5.91
N GLU A 267 1.67 -13.27 -5.58
CA GLU A 267 2.44 -12.29 -4.79
C GLU A 267 2.61 -10.96 -5.54
N VAL A 268 2.83 -11.00 -6.86
CA VAL A 268 2.89 -9.76 -7.67
C VAL A 268 1.53 -9.07 -7.75
N ALA A 269 0.44 -9.82 -7.87
CA ALA A 269 -0.90 -9.27 -7.79
C ALA A 269 -1.16 -8.59 -6.43
N LYS A 270 -0.70 -9.19 -5.33
CA LYS A 270 -0.76 -8.56 -4.00
C LYS A 270 0.02 -7.26 -3.96
N THR A 271 1.28 -7.25 -4.41
CA THR A 271 2.13 -6.05 -4.43
C THR A 271 1.53 -4.90 -5.27
N LEU A 272 1.11 -5.18 -6.50
CA LEU A 272 0.51 -4.17 -7.37
C LEU A 272 -0.86 -3.72 -6.85
N GLY A 273 -1.60 -4.63 -6.22
CA GLY A 273 -2.82 -4.34 -5.48
C GLY A 273 -2.58 -3.39 -4.32
N THR A 274 -1.53 -3.62 -3.51
CA THR A 274 -1.15 -2.75 -2.40
C THR A 274 -0.85 -1.33 -2.87
N TYR A 275 -0.12 -1.17 -3.99
CA TYR A 275 0.06 0.14 -4.61
C TYR A 275 -1.26 0.80 -5.03
N LYS A 276 -2.16 0.04 -5.65
CA LYS A 276 -3.36 0.61 -6.29
C LYS A 276 -4.53 0.84 -5.33
N ASN A 277 -4.73 -0.09 -4.40
CA ASN A 277 -5.93 -0.25 -3.59
C ASN A 277 -5.65 -0.21 -2.08
N GLY A 278 -4.38 -0.17 -1.67
CA GLY A 278 -3.96 -0.37 -0.29
C GLY A 278 -3.83 -1.85 0.06
N SER A 279 -3.34 -2.14 1.27
CA SER A 279 -3.09 -3.52 1.71
C SER A 279 -4.40 -4.33 1.77
N VAL A 280 -4.35 -5.57 1.27
CA VAL A 280 -5.49 -6.50 1.33
C VAL A 280 -5.90 -6.83 2.76
N PHE A 281 -4.97 -6.73 3.72
CA PHE A 281 -5.27 -6.95 5.12
C PHE A 281 -6.11 -5.81 5.72
N GLU A 282 -5.98 -4.58 5.22
CA GLU A 282 -6.90 -3.48 5.54
C GLU A 282 -8.29 -3.71 4.92
N LYS A 283 -8.35 -4.28 3.70
CA LYS A 283 -9.62 -4.73 3.09
C LYS A 283 -10.31 -5.78 3.96
N ALA A 284 -9.57 -6.82 4.36
CA ALA A 284 -10.06 -7.87 5.24
C ALA A 284 -10.55 -7.30 6.58
N LYS A 285 -9.79 -6.42 7.23
CA LYS A 285 -10.22 -5.76 8.47
C LYS A 285 -11.55 -5.03 8.32
N LYS A 286 -11.73 -4.26 7.25
CA LYS A 286 -12.99 -3.56 6.96
C LYS A 286 -14.15 -4.54 6.74
N ALA A 287 -13.90 -5.65 6.05
CA ALA A 287 -14.89 -6.71 5.82
C ALA A 287 -15.31 -7.37 7.15
N TYR A 288 -14.35 -7.71 8.01
CA TYR A 288 -14.61 -8.27 9.34
C TYR A 288 -15.41 -7.31 10.22
N ASP A 289 -15.00 -6.03 10.30
CA ASP A 289 -15.67 -5.03 11.12
C ASP A 289 -17.14 -4.85 10.70
N LYS A 290 -17.41 -4.89 9.39
CA LYS A 290 -18.77 -4.87 8.82
C LYS A 290 -19.57 -6.14 9.13
N MET A 291 -18.91 -7.30 9.11
CA MET A 291 -19.53 -8.59 9.43
C MET A 291 -19.96 -8.67 10.90
N MET A 292 -19.12 -8.20 11.81
CA MET A 292 -19.38 -8.24 13.26
C MET A 292 -20.29 -7.12 13.75
N ASN A 293 -20.31 -5.98 13.04
CA ASN A 293 -21.19 -4.85 13.32
C ASN A 293 -22.03 -4.55 12.08
N PRO A 294 -22.99 -5.43 11.71
CA PRO A 294 -23.87 -5.15 10.59
C PRO A 294 -24.64 -3.86 10.88
N GLU A 295 -24.51 -2.87 10.00
CA GLU A 295 -25.34 -1.68 10.06
C GLU A 295 -26.81 -2.12 10.14
N GLN A 296 -27.58 -1.52 11.06
CA GLN A 296 -29.03 -1.74 11.05
C GLN A 296 -29.55 -1.39 9.64
N PRO A 297 -30.43 -2.22 9.05
CA PRO A 297 -31.02 -1.87 7.78
C PRO A 297 -31.66 -0.49 7.92
N ASP A 298 -31.26 0.43 7.05
CA ASP A 298 -31.81 1.77 7.00
C ASP A 298 -33.30 1.67 6.60
N ASN A 299 -34.15 1.57 7.62
CA ASN A 299 -35.60 1.53 7.48
C ASN A 299 -36.18 2.88 7.02
N THR A 300 -35.35 3.86 6.61
CA THR A 300 -35.81 5.12 6.03
C THR A 300 -35.91 5.12 4.50
N LYS A 301 -35.57 4.03 3.80
CA LYS A 301 -36.00 3.87 2.41
C LYS A 301 -37.51 3.56 2.38
N PRO A 302 -38.34 4.38 1.70
CA PRO A 302 -39.74 4.03 1.49
C PRO A 302 -39.80 2.68 0.77
N VAL A 303 -40.56 1.75 1.34
CA VAL A 303 -40.96 0.52 0.64
C VAL A 303 -41.69 0.98 -0.63
N GLN A 304 -41.03 0.82 -1.77
CA GLN A 304 -41.64 1.06 -3.06
C GLN A 304 -42.71 -0.04 -3.27
N PRO A 305 -43.98 0.29 -3.52
CA PRO A 305 -44.99 -0.72 -3.79
C PRO A 305 -44.62 -1.47 -5.07
N THR A 306 -44.69 -2.80 -5.02
CA THR A 306 -44.54 -3.68 -6.18
C THR A 306 -45.75 -3.51 -7.07
N ASP A 307 -45.64 -2.76 -8.18
CA ASP A 307 -46.71 -2.65 -9.17
C ASP A 307 -46.38 -3.38 -10.48
N THR A 308 -47.42 -4.11 -10.90
CA THR A 308 -47.47 -5.02 -12.04
C THR A 308 -47.63 -4.22 -13.35
N LYS A 309 -46.98 -4.68 -14.42
CA LYS A 309 -47.02 -4.12 -15.80
C LYS A 309 -48.40 -3.67 -16.29
N LYS A 310 -48.47 -2.48 -16.94
CA LYS A 310 -49.03 -2.31 -18.32
C LYS A 310 -48.72 -0.94 -18.97
N ASP A 311 -48.66 -0.96 -20.30
CA ASP A 311 -48.28 0.08 -21.28
C ASP A 311 -48.97 1.46 -21.18
N SER A 312 -48.23 2.54 -21.49
CA SER A 312 -48.38 3.34 -22.72
C SER A 312 -47.75 4.74 -22.63
N GLN A 313 -46.89 5.03 -23.61
CA GLN A 313 -46.70 6.29 -24.36
C GLN A 313 -46.67 7.68 -23.67
N SER A 314 -45.52 8.35 -23.86
CA SER A 314 -45.35 9.76 -24.29
C SER A 314 -44.67 10.75 -23.34
N THR A 315 -43.63 11.36 -23.93
CA THR A 315 -43.10 12.74 -23.78
C THR A 315 -42.25 13.13 -22.58
N ASN A 316 -40.98 13.38 -22.93
CA ASN A 316 -39.92 14.02 -22.16
C ASN A 316 -40.34 15.34 -21.51
N LYS A 317 -39.99 15.51 -20.23
CA LYS A 317 -39.62 16.81 -19.67
C LYS A 317 -38.48 16.64 -18.68
N VAL A 318 -37.41 17.38 -18.94
CA VAL A 318 -36.17 17.47 -18.17
C VAL A 318 -36.45 18.23 -16.87
N GLU A 319 -35.99 17.69 -15.74
CA GLU A 319 -35.71 18.48 -14.55
C GLU A 319 -34.43 17.95 -13.87
N THR A 320 -33.37 18.73 -14.03
CA THR A 320 -32.05 18.59 -13.40
C THR A 320 -32.13 18.95 -11.93
N THR A 321 -31.69 18.04 -11.05
CA THR A 321 -31.33 18.39 -9.67
C THR A 321 -29.91 17.92 -9.39
N ASN A 322 -29.01 18.90 -9.31
CA ASN A 322 -27.59 18.75 -9.00
C ASN A 322 -27.40 18.19 -7.58
N GLN A 323 -26.81 17.00 -7.46
CA GLN A 323 -26.09 16.62 -6.25
C GLN A 323 -24.60 16.94 -6.43
N LYS A 324 -24.14 17.88 -5.61
CA LYS A 324 -22.76 18.34 -5.51
C LYS A 324 -21.95 17.28 -4.76
N THR A 325 -21.16 16.50 -5.47
CA THR A 325 -20.10 15.66 -4.91
C THR A 325 -19.06 16.56 -4.24
N THR A 326 -18.87 16.40 -2.93
CA THR A 326 -17.69 16.91 -2.21
C THR A 326 -16.47 16.13 -2.65
N SER A 327 -15.68 16.70 -3.56
CA SER A 327 -14.36 16.21 -3.91
C SER A 327 -13.42 16.39 -2.71
N VAL A 328 -12.74 15.31 -2.33
CA VAL A 328 -11.58 15.34 -1.44
C VAL A 328 -10.49 16.20 -2.10
N LYS A 329 -9.99 17.23 -1.41
CA LYS A 329 -8.89 18.05 -1.89
C LYS A 329 -7.57 17.29 -1.72
N THR A 330 -6.98 16.87 -2.82
CA THR A 330 -5.57 16.46 -2.90
C THR A 330 -4.65 17.69 -2.87
N GLY A 331 -3.42 17.50 -2.40
CA GLY A 331 -2.49 18.51 -1.88
C GLY A 331 -1.93 19.57 -2.85
N ASP A 332 -2.56 19.84 -3.99
CA ASP A 332 -2.10 20.85 -4.94
C ASP A 332 -2.42 22.29 -4.48
N GLU A 333 -3.52 22.49 -3.73
CA GLU A 333 -3.92 23.83 -3.30
C GLU A 333 -2.98 24.44 -2.26
N THR A 334 -2.28 23.64 -1.45
CA THR A 334 -1.35 24.14 -0.44
C THR A 334 -0.17 24.87 -1.09
N ASN A 335 0.35 24.36 -2.20
CA ASN A 335 1.44 25.00 -2.94
C ASN A 335 0.98 26.29 -3.65
N VAL A 336 -0.22 26.31 -4.21
CA VAL A 336 -0.79 27.53 -4.83
C VAL A 336 -1.06 28.61 -3.78
N VAL A 337 -1.63 28.25 -2.63
CA VAL A 337 -1.90 29.20 -1.55
C VAL A 337 -0.60 29.77 -0.98
N ILE A 338 0.45 28.95 -0.79
CA ILE A 338 1.77 29.42 -0.37
C ILE A 338 2.37 30.36 -1.42
N PHE A 339 2.25 30.04 -2.71
CA PHE A 339 2.76 30.87 -3.81
C PHE A 339 2.07 32.24 -3.89
N VAL A 340 0.73 32.27 -3.78
CA VAL A 340 -0.06 33.51 -3.77
C VAL A 340 0.29 34.37 -2.55
N SER A 341 0.40 33.75 -1.37
CA SER A 341 0.75 34.43 -0.12
C SER A 341 2.13 35.09 -0.19
N LEU A 342 3.14 34.37 -0.70
CA LEU A 342 4.51 34.88 -0.84
C LEU A 342 4.63 35.96 -1.94
N SER A 343 3.82 35.86 -3.00
CA SER A 343 3.76 36.87 -4.06
C SER A 343 3.21 38.21 -3.54
N MET A 344 2.21 38.16 -2.65
CA MET A 344 1.67 39.36 -2.00
C MET A 344 2.67 40.02 -1.05
N VAL A 345 3.42 39.22 -0.27
CA VAL A 345 4.44 39.73 0.67
C VAL A 345 5.61 40.38 -0.08
N SER A 346 6.10 39.76 -1.14
CA SER A 346 7.19 40.29 -1.97
C SER A 346 6.78 41.54 -2.75
N GLY A 347 5.58 41.59 -3.33
CA GLY A 347 5.03 42.78 -3.96
C GLY A 347 4.83 43.94 -2.97
N GLY A 348 4.33 43.64 -1.77
CA GLY A 348 4.18 44.63 -0.69
C GLY A 348 5.52 45.23 -0.26
N LEU A 349 6.55 44.41 -0.09
CA LEU A 349 7.89 44.87 0.29
C LEU A 349 8.52 45.74 -0.80
N PHE A 350 8.34 45.40 -2.08
CA PHE A 350 8.81 46.20 -3.21
C PHE A 350 8.16 47.58 -3.25
N LEU A 351 6.85 47.67 -3.02
CA LEU A 351 6.12 48.95 -2.99
C LEU A 351 6.55 49.83 -1.81
N VAL A 352 6.79 49.23 -0.63
CA VAL A 352 7.29 49.97 0.54
C VAL A 352 8.69 50.51 0.28
N LEU A 353 9.60 49.70 -0.29
CA LEU A 353 10.96 50.12 -0.61
C LEU A 353 10.99 51.21 -1.69
N ARG A 354 10.11 51.12 -2.70
CA ARG A 354 9.96 52.16 -3.73
C ARG A 354 9.42 53.47 -3.13
N LYS A 355 8.42 53.39 -2.24
CA LYS A 355 7.85 54.57 -1.57
C LYS A 355 8.82 55.25 -0.60
N GLU A 356 9.73 54.49 0.02
CA GLU A 356 10.85 55.04 0.80
C GLU A 356 11.89 55.71 -0.10
N TYR A 357 12.21 55.10 -1.25
CA TYR A 357 13.12 55.69 -2.24
C TYR A 357 12.63 57.04 -2.78
N GLU A 358 11.35 57.13 -3.17
CA GLU A 358 10.68 58.37 -3.63
C GLU A 358 10.53 59.43 -2.52
N ARG A 359 10.78 59.10 -1.25
CA ARG A 359 10.70 60.04 -0.12
C ARG A 359 12.07 60.59 0.28
N VAL A 360 13.14 59.89 -0.09
CA VAL A 360 14.53 60.22 0.27
C VAL A 360 15.27 60.89 -0.91
N HIS A 361 14.73 60.80 -2.12
CA HIS A 361 15.18 61.48 -3.34
C HIS A 361 13.99 62.20 -3.97
#